data_AF-A0A8T3WFS8-F1
#
_entry.id   AF-A0A8T3WFS8-F1
#
_cell.length_a   1.000
_cell.length_b   1.000
_cell.length_c   1.000
_cell.angle_alpha   90.00
_cell.angle_beta   90.00
_cell.angle_gamma   90.00
#
_symmetry.space_group_name_H-M   'P 1'
#
loop_
_entity.id
_entity.type
_entity.pdbx_description
1 polymer ?
#
loop_
_entity_poly.entity_id
_entity_poly.type
_entity_poly.pdbx_seq_one_letter_code
_entity_poly.pdbx_strand_id
1 'polypeptide(L)'
;METQTISKLNLHPDVKAKVESKKWFYTDTVKDHFFNPRNILINESESHEYEKNADGIGMVGSAACGDSMKMWIKVDKENDKIEEMRWQTFGCLKEGELVSSNPDFIKVEDVKMGEKIFDHTGKEAYVVETSKRKINGFLYKIIPLISKFNTLNLTEEHPILAIKRNELVGSRKQSHTKYLRVDNNILIKTKPKFCLAKYLNPGDYLVYKSPVKIKDIEEIRETELKLLGFYLSEGYFSAKEKSSGQYGIVAFAFNKNETNYIKELKNLLKKKFGKMPSERIRDNVSETYLCSRKAIRFFNRYCGHMAKNKKLHPDLIYLPLNKQKTLLNYYFKGDGHLYKDKRKNRQDQLIMSTASEKLSLQLQQLIARQGFFATISKRKTVPSNINGRLIPSKTCYVVSYIKSKKKKSFAKKSRNYFLVPIQSIIKEKYNGYVYNFEVGGKNKSYLIKGFAVHNCASALASTSMLSVMVTENGGMKIDDALKLKPQDIIARLGNLPSRKFHCSVLGDKALRSAINDYFRRSGQTNRIIVEGARIIDPETKTTDKDIEEAILEGALTLEDVQKKLKVGISNKAVIPAVEELIRFYKEKYFG
;
A
#
# COMPACT_ATOMS: atom_id res chain seq x y z
N MET A 1 17.46 0.83 -52.29
CA MET A 1 17.51 -0.60 -52.61
C MET A 1 17.91 -1.36 -51.36
N GLU A 2 17.18 -2.44 -51.10
CA GLU A 2 17.54 -3.60 -50.28
C GLU A 2 17.61 -3.49 -48.75
N THR A 3 16.45 -3.79 -48.16
CA THR A 3 16.21 -4.87 -47.17
C THR A 3 17.37 -5.85 -46.89
N GLN A 4 17.62 -6.11 -45.60
CA GLN A 4 17.87 -7.49 -45.14
C GLN A 4 17.08 -7.83 -43.88
N THR A 5 16.44 -8.98 -44.01
CA THR A 5 15.42 -9.62 -43.19
C THR A 5 16.07 -10.40 -42.05
N ILE A 6 15.54 -10.32 -40.83
CA ILE A 6 15.76 -11.36 -39.81
C ILE A 6 14.41 -11.93 -39.37
N SER A 7 14.40 -13.26 -39.41
CA SER A 7 13.34 -14.25 -39.39
C SER A 7 12.44 -14.28 -38.15
N LYS A 8 11.17 -14.62 -38.44
CA LYS A 8 10.07 -15.01 -37.57
C LYS A 8 10.47 -15.99 -36.45
N LEU A 9 10.14 -15.64 -35.20
CA LEU A 9 9.77 -16.60 -34.16
C LEU A 9 8.24 -16.66 -34.09
N ASN A 10 7.69 -17.85 -34.31
CA ASN A 10 6.25 -18.14 -34.19
C ASN A 10 5.78 -17.97 -32.75
N LEU A 11 4.88 -17.01 -32.50
CA LEU A 11 4.16 -16.82 -31.24
C LEU A 11 2.67 -17.14 -31.43
N HIS A 12 2.11 -17.79 -30.41
CA HIS A 12 0.78 -18.40 -30.31
C HIS A 12 -0.38 -17.44 -30.69
N PRO A 13 -1.44 -17.93 -31.37
CA PRO A 13 -2.47 -17.09 -32.02
C PRO A 13 -3.39 -16.23 -31.11
N ASP A 14 -3.29 -16.33 -29.77
CA ASP A 14 -4.22 -15.64 -28.85
C ASP A 14 -3.70 -14.29 -28.30
N VAL A 15 -2.53 -13.83 -28.74
CA VAL A 15 -2.02 -12.48 -28.41
C VAL A 15 -2.26 -11.54 -29.59
N LYS A 16 -3.52 -11.21 -29.87
CA LYS A 16 -3.88 -9.97 -30.56
C LYS A 16 -4.27 -8.90 -29.55
N ALA A 17 -3.32 -8.48 -28.73
CA ALA A 17 -3.31 -7.08 -28.31
C ALA A 17 -2.50 -6.34 -29.36
N LYS A 18 -3.14 -5.49 -30.17
CA LYS A 18 -2.47 -4.57 -31.09
C LYS A 18 -1.42 -3.79 -30.30
N VAL A 19 -0.17 -4.22 -30.35
CA VAL A 19 0.97 -3.39 -29.98
C VAL A 19 1.27 -2.55 -31.20
N GLU A 20 0.60 -1.41 -31.30
CA GLU A 20 1.19 -0.28 -32.00
C GLU A 20 2.11 0.42 -31.01
N SER A 21 3.41 0.34 -31.28
CA SER A 21 4.42 1.14 -30.64
C SER A 21 4.23 2.62 -31.00
N LYS A 22 3.39 3.35 -30.26
CA LYS A 22 3.51 4.80 -29.95
C LYS A 22 2.35 5.28 -29.05
N LYS A 23 2.69 6.23 -28.16
CA LYS A 23 1.84 7.15 -27.38
C LYS A 23 1.06 6.60 -26.16
N TRP A 24 1.62 6.91 -25.00
CA TRP A 24 0.95 7.44 -23.81
C TRP A 24 -0.58 7.64 -23.90
N PHE A 25 -1.34 7.11 -22.92
CA PHE A 25 -2.82 7.09 -22.83
C PHE A 25 -3.52 8.45 -22.60
N TYR A 26 -2.81 9.55 -22.77
CA TYR A 26 -3.20 10.91 -22.44
C TYR A 26 -2.58 11.86 -23.47
N THR A 27 -3.25 12.98 -23.71
CA THR A 27 -2.78 14.02 -24.63
C THR A 27 -1.44 14.60 -24.20
N ASP A 28 -0.73 15.24 -25.14
CA ASP A 28 0.50 15.95 -24.83
C ASP A 28 0.25 17.11 -23.84
N THR A 29 -0.95 17.72 -23.87
CA THR A 29 -1.39 18.71 -22.88
C THR A 29 -1.49 18.13 -21.47
N VAL A 30 -2.09 16.95 -21.30
CA VAL A 30 -2.16 16.29 -19.99
C VAL A 30 -0.76 15.97 -19.48
N LYS A 31 0.15 15.52 -20.36
CA LYS A 31 1.55 15.26 -19.97
C LYS A 31 2.23 16.51 -19.47
N ASP A 32 2.09 17.59 -20.21
CA ASP A 32 2.76 18.84 -19.89
C ASP A 32 2.25 19.42 -18.56
N HIS A 33 0.93 19.49 -18.34
CA HIS A 33 0.37 19.94 -17.06
C HIS A 33 0.64 19.00 -15.89
N PHE A 34 0.98 17.75 -16.19
CA PHE A 34 1.33 16.76 -15.19
C PHE A 34 2.82 16.84 -14.79
N PHE A 35 3.73 16.90 -15.76
CA PHE A 35 5.18 16.97 -15.52
C PHE A 35 5.65 18.38 -15.13
N ASN A 36 5.00 19.39 -15.68
CA ASN A 36 5.26 20.80 -15.42
C ASN A 36 3.98 21.44 -14.85
N PRO A 37 3.55 21.07 -13.63
CA PRO A 37 2.34 21.60 -13.03
C PRO A 37 2.47 23.11 -12.82
N ARG A 38 1.52 23.87 -13.34
CA ARG A 38 1.43 25.33 -13.16
C ARG A 38 0.77 25.67 -11.84
N ASN A 39 1.24 26.75 -11.24
CA ASN A 39 0.65 27.38 -10.07
C ASN A 39 0.55 26.44 -8.84
N ILE A 40 1.43 25.42 -8.77
CA ILE A 40 1.53 24.53 -7.61
C ILE A 40 2.44 25.18 -6.55
N LEU A 41 2.06 25.07 -5.27
CA LEU A 41 2.94 25.42 -4.16
C LEU A 41 3.64 24.17 -3.66
N ILE A 42 4.97 24.14 -3.60
CA ILE A 42 5.67 22.88 -3.31
C ILE A 42 6.09 22.83 -1.84
N ASN A 43 6.36 23.98 -1.24
CA ASN A 43 7.02 24.09 0.05
C ASN A 43 6.12 24.71 1.12
N GLU A 44 6.27 24.26 2.37
CA GLU A 44 5.44 24.69 3.50
C GLU A 44 5.60 26.19 3.79
N SER A 45 6.83 26.72 3.72
CA SER A 45 7.13 28.15 3.87
C SER A 45 6.42 29.02 2.83
N GLU A 46 6.51 28.63 1.56
CA GLU A 46 5.88 29.33 0.44
C GLU A 46 4.35 29.27 0.56
N SER A 47 3.79 28.10 0.92
CA SER A 47 2.35 27.96 1.17
C SER A 47 1.87 28.79 2.36
N HIS A 48 2.63 28.87 3.46
CA HIS A 48 2.28 29.68 4.63
C HIS A 48 2.38 31.17 4.34
N GLU A 49 3.37 31.60 3.57
CA GLU A 49 3.53 32.99 3.16
C GLU A 49 2.40 33.40 2.22
N TYR A 50 2.10 32.56 1.22
CA TYR A 50 1.00 32.80 0.30
C TYR A 50 -0.35 32.82 1.02
N GLU A 51 -0.56 31.91 1.98
CA GLU A 51 -1.78 31.80 2.79
C GLU A 51 -2.09 33.05 3.60
N LYS A 52 -1.08 33.77 4.09
CA LYS A 52 -1.28 35.05 4.80
C LYS A 52 -1.91 36.13 3.94
N ASN A 53 -1.62 36.09 2.64
CA ASN A 53 -2.05 37.10 1.66
C ASN A 53 -3.13 36.56 0.71
N ALA A 54 -3.68 35.37 0.96
CA ALA A 54 -4.73 34.80 0.13
C ALA A 54 -6.10 35.36 0.54
N ASP A 55 -6.86 35.82 -0.45
CA ASP A 55 -8.21 36.32 -0.24
C ASP A 55 -9.21 35.19 0.04
N GLY A 56 -8.95 33.97 -0.44
CA GLY A 56 -9.78 32.78 -0.16
C GLY A 56 -8.99 31.48 -0.12
N ILE A 57 -9.39 30.56 0.75
CA ILE A 57 -8.72 29.26 0.95
C ILE A 57 -9.74 28.11 0.96
N GLY A 58 -9.51 27.13 0.10
CA GLY A 58 -10.33 25.93 -0.03
C GLY A 58 -9.54 24.68 0.33
N MET A 59 -10.13 23.79 1.13
CA MET A 59 -9.58 22.46 1.38
C MET A 59 -10.67 21.41 1.24
N VAL A 60 -10.44 20.45 0.35
CA VAL A 60 -11.40 19.37 0.08
C VAL A 60 -10.69 18.03 0.06
N GLY A 61 -11.38 17.01 0.57
CA GLY A 61 -10.95 15.62 0.52
C GLY A 61 -12.02 14.74 -0.09
N SER A 62 -11.63 13.80 -0.95
CA SER A 62 -12.57 12.81 -1.51
C SER A 62 -12.60 11.56 -0.64
N ALA A 63 -13.77 11.19 -0.13
CA ALA A 63 -13.95 9.97 0.67
C ALA A 63 -13.79 8.67 -0.15
N ALA A 64 -13.95 8.75 -1.48
CA ALA A 64 -13.87 7.62 -2.40
C ALA A 64 -12.42 7.26 -2.82
N CYS A 65 -11.55 8.27 -3.00
CA CYS A 65 -10.15 8.07 -3.42
C CYS A 65 -9.10 8.50 -2.38
N GLY A 66 -9.50 9.23 -1.33
CA GLY A 66 -8.62 9.68 -0.25
C GLY A 66 -7.68 10.83 -0.62
N ASP A 67 -7.83 11.42 -1.80
CA ASP A 67 -7.05 12.57 -2.23
C ASP A 67 -7.50 13.82 -1.48
N SER A 68 -6.53 14.66 -1.12
CA SER A 68 -6.72 15.96 -0.46
C SER A 68 -6.05 17.03 -1.27
N MET A 69 -6.75 18.14 -1.42
CA MET A 69 -6.30 19.29 -2.17
C MET A 69 -6.54 20.54 -1.36
N LYS A 70 -5.50 21.37 -1.26
CA LYS A 70 -5.60 22.73 -0.74
C LYS A 70 -5.42 23.71 -1.89
N MET A 71 -6.20 24.77 -1.88
CA MET A 71 -6.22 25.79 -2.92
C MET A 71 -6.33 27.17 -2.29
N TRP A 72 -5.63 28.13 -2.87
CA TRP A 72 -5.64 29.53 -2.48
C TRP A 72 -5.98 30.35 -3.70
N ILE A 73 -6.78 31.39 -3.51
CA ILE A 73 -7.08 32.38 -4.54
C ILE A 73 -6.74 33.78 -4.04
N LYS A 74 -6.31 34.64 -4.96
CA LYS A 74 -6.32 36.09 -4.80
C LYS A 74 -7.31 36.69 -5.77
N VAL A 75 -7.98 37.74 -5.33
CA VAL A 75 -9.10 38.34 -6.05
C VAL A 75 -8.83 39.82 -6.26
N ASP A 76 -8.90 40.26 -7.52
CA ASP A 76 -9.07 41.67 -7.87
C ASP A 76 -10.47 42.09 -7.42
N LYS A 77 -10.51 42.92 -6.37
CA LYS A 77 -11.75 43.37 -5.74
C LYS A 77 -12.48 44.42 -6.58
N GLU A 78 -11.78 45.14 -7.44
CA GLU A 78 -12.38 46.17 -8.30
C GLU A 78 -13.13 45.53 -9.46
N ASN A 79 -12.57 44.47 -10.06
CA ASN A 79 -13.14 43.80 -11.22
C ASN A 79 -13.84 42.46 -10.92
N ASP A 80 -13.82 42.02 -9.66
CA ASP A 80 -14.39 40.75 -9.17
C ASP A 80 -13.84 39.52 -9.93
N LYS A 81 -12.52 39.50 -10.11
CA LYS A 81 -11.78 38.47 -10.86
C LYS A 81 -10.76 37.75 -10.01
N ILE A 82 -10.57 36.46 -10.27
CA ILE A 82 -9.49 35.66 -9.67
C ILE A 82 -8.20 35.95 -10.44
N GLU A 83 -7.29 36.72 -9.85
CA GLU A 83 -6.00 37.06 -10.46
C GLU A 83 -4.98 35.93 -10.32
N GLU A 84 -4.98 35.29 -9.15
CA GLU A 84 -4.09 34.18 -8.87
C GLU A 84 -4.85 33.02 -8.25
N MET A 85 -4.51 31.82 -8.68
CA MET A 85 -4.95 30.57 -8.08
C MET A 85 -3.71 29.70 -7.84
N ARG A 86 -3.47 29.32 -6.60
CA ARG A 86 -2.39 28.41 -6.21
C ARG A 86 -2.97 27.15 -5.59
N TRP A 87 -2.28 26.02 -5.73
CA TRP A 87 -2.81 24.76 -5.22
C TRP A 87 -1.73 23.77 -4.75
N GLN A 88 -2.17 22.79 -3.98
CA GLN A 88 -1.34 21.73 -3.42
C GLN A 88 -2.07 20.39 -3.39
N THR A 89 -1.39 19.35 -3.84
CA THR A 89 -1.76 17.94 -3.61
C THR A 89 -0.58 17.22 -3.02
N PHE A 90 -0.80 16.26 -2.13
CA PHE A 90 0.35 15.57 -1.56
C PHE A 90 0.12 14.13 -1.17
N GLY A 91 1.23 13.41 -1.23
CA GLY A 91 1.44 12.08 -0.70
C GLY A 91 2.81 11.58 -1.12
N CYS A 92 3.84 11.81 -0.32
CA CYS A 92 5.19 11.29 -0.57
C CYS A 92 5.68 10.42 0.59
N LEU A 93 6.68 9.59 0.32
CA LEU A 93 7.32 8.70 1.28
C LEU A 93 8.71 9.19 1.64
N LYS A 94 9.14 8.87 2.86
CA LYS A 94 10.52 9.08 3.28
C LYS A 94 11.46 8.12 2.53
N GLU A 95 12.67 8.59 2.26
CA GLU A 95 13.80 7.73 1.87
C GLU A 95 13.90 6.46 2.74
N GLY A 96 14.16 5.33 2.10
CA GLY A 96 14.31 4.01 2.72
C GLY A 96 12.99 3.29 2.99
N GLU A 97 11.83 3.90 2.72
CA GLU A 97 10.55 3.20 2.83
C GLU A 97 10.44 2.03 1.86
N LEU A 98 9.90 0.91 2.33
CA LEU A 98 9.90 -0.36 1.61
C LEU A 98 8.57 -0.60 0.91
N VAL A 99 8.56 -0.37 -0.41
CA VAL A 99 7.47 -0.67 -1.32
C VAL A 99 7.39 -2.18 -1.54
N SER A 100 6.20 -2.75 -1.37
CA SER A 100 5.98 -4.18 -1.54
C SER A 100 5.89 -4.50 -3.03
N SER A 101 6.80 -5.36 -3.48
CA SER A 101 6.97 -5.78 -4.87
C SER A 101 6.95 -7.31 -4.98
N ASN A 102 6.94 -7.82 -6.21
CA ASN A 102 7.00 -9.25 -6.49
C ASN A 102 8.47 -9.74 -6.52
N PRO A 103 8.89 -10.60 -5.58
CA PRO A 103 8.34 -10.86 -4.24
C PRO A 103 9.09 -10.05 -3.17
N ASP A 104 9.74 -9.00 -3.64
CA ASP A 104 10.75 -8.24 -2.94
C ASP A 104 10.15 -7.03 -2.27
N PHE A 105 11.01 -6.32 -1.55
CA PHE A 105 10.71 -5.02 -1.01
C PHE A 105 11.74 -4.08 -1.60
N ILE A 106 11.26 -3.11 -2.36
CA ILE A 106 12.11 -2.14 -3.06
C ILE A 106 12.05 -0.87 -2.23
N LYS A 107 13.21 -0.29 -1.95
CA LYS A 107 13.24 1.02 -1.31
C LYS A 107 12.62 2.04 -2.25
N VAL A 108 11.84 2.98 -1.73
CA VAL A 108 11.08 3.93 -2.56
C VAL A 108 11.99 4.72 -3.51
N GLU A 109 13.21 5.05 -3.08
CA GLU A 109 14.21 5.74 -3.89
C GLU A 109 14.79 4.89 -5.04
N ASP A 110 14.71 3.56 -4.92
CA ASP A 110 15.21 2.59 -5.89
C ASP A 110 14.12 2.10 -6.85
N VAL A 111 12.87 2.54 -6.67
CA VAL A 111 11.76 2.19 -7.57
C VAL A 111 12.01 2.79 -8.95
N LYS A 112 11.78 2.00 -10.01
CA LYS A 112 12.00 2.39 -11.40
C LYS A 112 10.72 2.25 -12.22
N MET A 113 10.63 2.99 -13.33
CA MET A 113 9.57 2.78 -14.32
C MET A 113 9.58 1.34 -14.84
N GLY A 114 8.39 0.76 -15.04
CA GLY A 114 8.20 -0.63 -15.47
C GLY A 114 8.30 -1.66 -14.34
N GLU A 115 8.71 -1.26 -13.13
CA GLU A 115 8.84 -2.15 -11.99
C GLU A 115 7.47 -2.72 -11.57
N LYS A 116 7.44 -4.00 -11.21
CA LYS A 116 6.21 -4.65 -10.73
C LYS A 116 6.06 -4.46 -9.23
N ILE A 117 4.94 -3.92 -8.80
CA ILE A 117 4.59 -3.74 -7.39
C ILE A 117 3.22 -4.35 -7.07
N PHE A 118 2.83 -4.38 -5.80
CA PHE A 118 1.48 -4.78 -5.41
C PHE A 118 0.58 -3.59 -5.14
N ASP A 119 -0.65 -3.63 -5.66
CA ASP A 119 -1.72 -2.68 -5.34
C ASP A 119 -2.42 -2.97 -4.00
N HIS A 120 -3.34 -2.11 -3.55
CA HIS A 120 -4.09 -2.31 -2.30
C HIS A 120 -4.93 -3.60 -2.27
N THR A 121 -5.21 -4.19 -3.44
CA THR A 121 -5.94 -5.46 -3.57
C THR A 121 -5.01 -6.67 -3.53
N GLY A 122 -3.68 -6.45 -3.47
CA GLY A 122 -2.66 -7.49 -3.49
C GLY A 122 -2.41 -8.07 -4.89
N LYS A 123 -2.87 -7.39 -5.95
CA LYS A 123 -2.60 -7.73 -7.35
C LYS A 123 -1.36 -7.01 -7.84
N GLU A 124 -0.71 -7.57 -8.85
CA GLU A 124 0.43 -6.92 -9.49
C GLU A 124 -0.03 -5.68 -10.28
N ALA A 125 0.74 -4.61 -10.15
CA ALA A 125 0.63 -3.39 -10.93
C ALA A 125 2.02 -2.91 -11.34
N TYR A 126 2.09 -1.99 -12.29
CA TYR A 126 3.35 -1.50 -12.84
C TYR A 126 3.59 -0.07 -12.43
N VAL A 127 4.82 0.27 -12.11
CA VAL A 127 5.23 1.65 -11.94
C VAL A 127 5.26 2.32 -13.30
N VAL A 128 4.50 3.39 -13.48
CA VAL A 128 4.47 4.15 -14.74
C VAL A 128 5.37 5.38 -14.67
N GLU A 129 5.67 5.87 -13.47
CA GLU A 129 6.50 7.06 -13.28
C GLU A 129 7.10 7.08 -11.88
N THR A 130 8.20 7.81 -11.72
CA THR A 130 8.88 8.03 -10.45
C THR A 130 9.20 9.50 -10.28
N SER A 131 8.99 10.06 -9.09
CA SER A 131 9.31 11.44 -8.78
C SER A 131 9.99 11.56 -7.42
N LYS A 132 10.80 12.61 -7.25
CA LYS A 132 11.45 12.95 -5.99
C LYS A 132 11.44 14.45 -5.82
N ARG A 133 11.33 14.92 -4.59
CA ARG A 133 11.47 16.34 -4.25
C ARG A 133 12.08 16.50 -2.88
N LYS A 134 12.72 17.64 -2.64
CA LYS A 134 13.16 18.02 -1.31
C LYS A 134 12.01 18.74 -0.60
N ILE A 135 11.80 18.45 0.68
CA ILE A 135 10.86 19.18 1.52
C ILE A 135 11.58 19.71 2.75
N ASN A 136 11.09 20.84 3.27
CA ASN A 136 11.39 21.35 4.60
C ASN A 136 10.04 21.50 5.31
N GLY A 137 9.72 20.54 6.18
CA GLY A 137 8.40 20.45 6.80
C GLY A 137 8.32 19.29 7.78
N PHE A 138 7.21 18.55 7.77
CA PHE A 138 6.98 17.45 8.71
C PHE A 138 6.76 16.10 8.01
N LEU A 139 7.25 15.04 8.66
CA LEU A 139 6.87 13.66 8.38
C LEU A 139 5.97 13.13 9.48
N TYR A 140 5.01 12.31 9.08
CA TYR A 140 4.12 11.58 9.96
C TYR A 140 4.58 10.13 10.01
N LYS A 141 4.89 9.70 11.23
CA LYS A 141 5.35 8.36 11.55
C LYS A 141 4.23 7.58 12.21
N ILE A 142 3.59 6.72 11.44
CA ILE A 142 2.43 5.94 11.89
C ILE A 142 2.91 4.58 12.38
N ILE A 143 2.75 4.33 13.69
CA ILE A 143 3.28 3.16 14.37
C ILE A 143 2.14 2.18 14.66
N PRO A 144 2.11 0.99 14.00
CA PRO A 144 1.13 -0.04 14.30
C PRO A 144 1.37 -0.65 15.69
N LEU A 145 0.29 -0.96 16.41
CA LEU A 145 0.35 -1.43 17.80
C LEU A 145 1.14 -2.72 17.99
N ILE A 146 0.93 -3.70 17.11
CA ILE A 146 1.52 -5.02 17.27
C ILE A 146 2.73 -5.25 16.40
N SER A 147 2.99 -4.44 15.37
CA SER A 147 4.14 -4.64 14.48
C SER A 147 4.82 -3.32 14.17
N LYS A 148 5.56 -2.79 15.16
CA LYS A 148 6.30 -1.53 15.06
C LYS A 148 7.29 -1.52 13.90
N PHE A 149 7.78 -2.68 13.47
CA PHE A 149 8.66 -2.78 12.31
C PHE A 149 7.97 -2.33 11.00
N ASN A 150 6.64 -2.48 10.90
CA ASN A 150 5.87 -2.01 9.75
C ASN A 150 5.47 -0.52 9.87
N THR A 151 6.17 0.29 10.67
CA THR A 151 5.93 1.74 10.80
C THR A 151 6.01 2.43 9.46
N LEU A 152 5.06 3.32 9.13
CA LEU A 152 5.06 4.10 7.89
C LEU A 152 5.61 5.50 8.16
N ASN A 153 6.52 5.98 7.32
CA ASN A 153 7.05 7.34 7.34
C ASN A 153 6.68 8.07 6.04
N LEU A 154 5.79 9.05 6.13
CA LEU A 154 5.14 9.66 4.98
C LEU A 154 4.76 11.12 5.27
N THR A 155 4.46 11.88 4.22
CA THR A 155 3.97 13.25 4.36
C THR A 155 2.54 13.27 4.90
N GLU A 156 2.12 14.39 5.46
CA GLU A 156 0.85 14.49 6.19
C GLU A 156 -0.42 14.24 5.36
N GLU A 157 -0.36 14.52 4.07
CA GLU A 157 -1.49 14.27 3.16
C GLU A 157 -1.42 12.89 2.49
N HIS A 158 -0.43 12.04 2.81
CA HIS A 158 -0.33 10.74 2.14
C HIS A 158 -1.58 9.90 2.45
N PRO A 159 -2.36 9.45 1.45
CA PRO A 159 -3.58 8.69 1.69
C PRO A 159 -3.27 7.25 2.06
N ILE A 160 -3.92 6.78 3.13
CA ILE A 160 -3.72 5.43 3.69
C ILE A 160 -5.08 4.77 3.84
N LEU A 161 -5.20 3.54 3.37
CA LEU A 161 -6.44 2.78 3.49
C LEU A 161 -6.65 2.36 4.94
N ALA A 162 -7.67 2.92 5.58
CA ALA A 162 -7.92 2.76 7.00
C ALA A 162 -9.42 2.72 7.34
N ILE A 163 -9.73 2.34 8.58
CA ILE A 163 -11.04 2.51 9.21
C ILE A 163 -10.84 3.41 10.41
N LYS A 164 -11.51 4.57 10.41
CA LYS A 164 -11.48 5.46 11.56
C LYS A 164 -12.34 4.89 12.67
N ARG A 165 -11.83 4.99 13.89
CA ARG A 165 -12.48 4.39 15.05
C ARG A 165 -13.79 5.09 15.41
N ASN A 166 -13.89 6.39 15.18
CA ASN A 166 -15.11 7.17 15.42
C ASN A 166 -16.30 6.75 14.52
N GLU A 167 -16.03 6.11 13.38
CA GLU A 167 -17.05 5.57 12.47
C GLU A 167 -17.66 4.24 13.00
N LEU A 168 -17.11 3.67 14.07
CA LEU A 168 -17.53 2.37 14.62
C LEU A 168 -18.56 2.58 15.73
N VAL A 169 -19.82 2.82 15.33
CA VAL A 169 -20.97 2.99 16.24
C VAL A 169 -21.19 1.70 17.05
N GLY A 170 -21.22 1.77 18.39
CA GLY A 170 -21.58 0.62 19.26
C GLY A 170 -20.49 0.00 20.14
N SER A 171 -19.40 0.71 20.49
CA SER A 171 -18.34 0.12 21.33
C SER A 171 -18.82 -0.31 22.74
N ARG A 172 -18.61 -1.58 23.13
CA ARG A 172 -18.87 -2.07 24.50
C ARG A 172 -17.92 -1.43 25.54
N LYS A 173 -18.45 -1.12 26.73
CA LYS A 173 -17.79 -0.44 27.88
C LYS A 173 -16.76 -1.27 28.70
N GLN A 174 -16.23 -2.40 28.24
CA GLN A 174 -15.43 -3.31 29.10
C GLN A 174 -13.95 -3.47 28.70
N SER A 175 -13.14 -2.41 28.87
CA SER A 175 -11.66 -2.49 28.85
C SER A 175 -11.04 -1.28 29.56
N HIS A 176 -9.97 -1.46 30.34
CA HIS A 176 -9.20 -0.38 30.97
C HIS A 176 -8.47 0.53 29.95
N THR A 177 -8.31 0.09 28.69
CA THR A 177 -7.74 0.91 27.61
C THR A 177 -8.86 1.51 26.73
N LYS A 178 -9.11 2.82 26.89
CA LYS A 178 -10.18 3.53 26.17
C LYS A 178 -10.09 3.40 24.65
N TYR A 179 -8.89 3.27 24.06
CA TYR A 179 -8.70 3.30 22.59
C TYR A 179 -8.86 1.95 21.85
N LEU A 180 -8.98 0.83 22.56
CA LEU A 180 -9.16 -0.51 21.96
C LEU A 180 -10.59 -1.04 22.07
N ARG A 181 -11.53 -0.22 22.56
CA ARG A 181 -12.96 -0.55 22.68
C ARG A 181 -13.62 -0.42 21.32
N VAL A 182 -13.76 -1.53 20.59
CA VAL A 182 -14.43 -1.60 19.29
C VAL A 182 -15.18 -2.93 19.17
N ASP A 183 -16.40 -2.90 18.61
CA ASP A 183 -17.12 -4.12 18.26
C ASP A 183 -16.45 -4.79 17.04
N ASN A 184 -15.95 -6.02 17.23
CA ASN A 184 -15.24 -6.74 16.17
C ASN A 184 -16.14 -7.08 14.98
N ASN A 185 -17.43 -7.34 15.21
CA ASN A 185 -18.35 -7.69 14.14
C ASN A 185 -18.62 -6.48 13.25
N ILE A 186 -18.73 -5.30 13.86
CA ILE A 186 -18.88 -4.03 13.14
C ILE A 186 -17.58 -3.73 12.39
N LEU A 187 -16.44 -3.73 13.09
CA LEU A 187 -15.12 -3.47 12.50
C LEU A 187 -14.82 -4.34 11.27
N ILE A 188 -15.12 -5.64 11.33
CA ILE A 188 -14.86 -6.57 10.22
C ILE A 188 -15.80 -6.31 9.02
N LYS A 189 -17.02 -5.83 9.26
CA LYS A 189 -18.01 -5.49 8.22
C LYS A 189 -17.80 -4.10 7.63
N THR A 190 -17.22 -3.16 8.38
CA THR A 190 -16.95 -1.80 7.92
C THR A 190 -15.96 -1.80 6.75
N LYS A 191 -16.33 -1.11 5.68
CA LYS A 191 -15.49 -0.95 4.50
C LYS A 191 -14.43 0.13 4.78
N PRO A 192 -13.13 -0.17 4.60
CA PRO A 192 -12.09 0.83 4.76
C PRO A 192 -12.15 1.88 3.65
N LYS A 193 -11.73 3.10 3.98
CA LYS A 193 -11.63 4.24 3.08
C LYS A 193 -10.21 4.81 3.12
N PHE A 194 -9.77 5.43 2.05
CA PHE A 194 -8.49 6.13 2.09
C PHE A 194 -8.65 7.40 2.93
N CYS A 195 -7.76 7.56 3.90
CA CYS A 195 -7.72 8.68 4.83
C CYS A 195 -6.31 9.27 4.82
N LEU A 196 -6.21 10.59 4.85
CA LEU A 196 -4.90 11.25 4.97
C LEU A 196 -4.25 10.91 6.30
N ALA A 197 -2.92 10.82 6.27
CA ALA A 197 -2.12 10.56 7.47
C ALA A 197 -2.40 11.54 8.62
N LYS A 198 -2.58 12.83 8.33
CA LYS A 198 -2.89 13.87 9.33
C LYS A 198 -4.22 13.69 10.05
N TYR A 199 -5.16 12.97 9.45
CA TYR A 199 -6.49 12.73 10.02
C TYR A 199 -6.64 11.37 10.70
N LEU A 200 -5.58 10.56 10.71
CA LEU A 200 -5.56 9.33 11.48
C LEU A 200 -5.28 9.63 12.95
N ASN A 201 -5.81 8.78 13.81
CA ASN A 201 -5.64 8.87 15.25
C ASN A 201 -5.18 7.52 15.84
N PRO A 202 -4.50 7.53 17.00
CA PRO A 202 -4.29 6.31 17.77
C PRO A 202 -5.60 5.54 18.00
N GLY A 203 -5.60 4.24 17.67
CA GLY A 203 -6.78 3.38 17.72
C GLY A 203 -7.54 3.23 16.41
N ASP A 204 -7.26 4.02 15.37
CA ASP A 204 -7.73 3.75 14.00
C ASP A 204 -7.06 2.48 13.46
N TYR A 205 -7.64 1.88 12.41
CA TYR A 205 -7.18 0.59 11.88
C TYR A 205 -6.63 0.72 10.47
N LEU A 206 -5.36 0.37 10.29
CA LEU A 206 -4.69 0.28 8.98
C LEU A 206 -5.05 -1.03 8.28
N VAL A 207 -5.15 -0.99 6.95
CA VAL A 207 -5.36 -2.19 6.12
C VAL A 207 -4.04 -2.80 5.69
N TYR A 208 -3.74 -3.99 6.20
CA TYR A 208 -2.63 -4.83 5.75
C TYR A 208 -3.12 -5.88 4.75
N LYS A 209 -2.41 -6.01 3.63
CA LYS A 209 -2.73 -6.91 2.53
C LYS A 209 -1.53 -7.78 2.14
N SER A 210 -1.79 -9.07 1.93
CA SER A 210 -0.83 -9.99 1.30
C SER A 210 -1.17 -10.21 -0.18
N PRO A 211 -0.17 -10.55 -1.03
CA PRO A 211 -0.41 -10.87 -2.43
C PRO A 211 -1.39 -12.02 -2.60
N VAL A 212 -2.22 -11.92 -3.65
CA VAL A 212 -3.26 -12.92 -3.95
C VAL A 212 -2.89 -13.92 -5.03
N LYS A 213 -1.79 -13.69 -5.76
CA LYS A 213 -1.35 -14.56 -6.84
C LYS A 213 -1.01 -15.95 -6.31
N ILE A 214 -1.48 -16.97 -7.02
CA ILE A 214 -1.14 -18.38 -6.79
C ILE A 214 -0.63 -18.94 -8.12
N LYS A 215 0.52 -19.58 -8.08
CA LYS A 215 1.15 -20.29 -9.19
C LYS A 215 1.71 -21.57 -8.62
N ASP A 216 1.18 -22.71 -9.05
CA ASP A 216 1.80 -23.98 -8.72
C ASP A 216 2.98 -24.26 -9.65
N ILE A 217 3.98 -24.94 -9.12
CA ILE A 217 5.22 -25.29 -9.79
C ILE A 217 5.47 -26.76 -9.47
N GLU A 218 5.34 -27.61 -10.48
CA GLU A 218 5.37 -29.06 -10.33
C GLU A 218 6.73 -29.56 -9.83
N GLU A 219 7.81 -28.92 -10.26
CA GLU A 219 9.18 -29.27 -9.88
C GLU A 219 9.48 -29.02 -8.40
N ILE A 220 8.70 -28.14 -7.75
CA ILE A 220 8.78 -27.87 -6.32
C ILE A 220 7.80 -28.79 -5.59
N ARG A 221 8.28 -30.00 -5.34
CA ARG A 221 7.55 -31.02 -4.59
C ARG A 221 7.82 -30.87 -3.10
N GLU A 222 7.18 -31.73 -2.31
CA GLU A 222 7.30 -31.71 -0.85
C GLU A 222 8.76 -31.86 -0.38
N THR A 223 9.56 -32.72 -1.03
CA THR A 223 10.97 -32.94 -0.70
C THR A 223 11.78 -31.65 -0.83
N GLU A 224 11.58 -30.90 -1.91
CA GLU A 224 12.22 -29.62 -2.15
C GLU A 224 11.81 -28.58 -1.09
N LEU A 225 10.52 -28.50 -0.75
CA LEU A 225 10.02 -27.56 0.25
C LEU A 225 10.60 -27.81 1.65
N LYS A 226 10.72 -29.09 2.04
CA LYS A 226 11.33 -29.49 3.32
C LYS A 226 12.79 -29.06 3.39
N LEU A 227 13.56 -29.34 2.33
CA LEU A 227 14.96 -28.93 2.23
C LEU A 227 15.12 -27.41 2.27
N LEU A 228 14.30 -26.68 1.52
CA LEU A 228 14.35 -25.22 1.49
C LEU A 228 13.99 -24.62 2.85
N GLY A 229 13.02 -25.20 3.57
CA GLY A 229 12.65 -24.80 4.92
C GLY A 229 13.82 -24.92 5.90
N PHE A 230 14.45 -26.10 5.95
CA PHE A 230 15.65 -26.32 6.77
C PHE A 230 16.84 -25.45 6.33
N TYR A 231 16.99 -25.17 5.04
CA TYR A 231 18.09 -24.31 4.59
C TYR A 231 17.89 -22.87 5.02
N LEU A 232 16.66 -22.37 4.96
CA LEU A 232 16.35 -21.01 5.38
C LEU A 232 16.58 -20.81 6.89
N SER A 233 16.35 -21.83 7.72
CA SER A 233 16.69 -21.78 9.16
C SER A 233 18.18 -22.09 9.40
N GLU A 234 18.61 -23.34 9.17
CA GLU A 234 19.92 -23.88 9.60
C GLU A 234 20.99 -23.91 8.52
N GLY A 235 20.59 -23.73 7.26
CA GLY A 235 21.48 -23.88 6.11
C GLY A 235 22.44 -22.72 5.92
N TYR A 236 23.66 -23.04 5.48
CA TYR A 236 24.67 -22.08 5.07
C TYR A 236 25.64 -22.68 4.02
N PHE A 237 26.41 -21.80 3.38
CA PHE A 237 27.47 -22.21 2.44
C PHE A 237 28.84 -22.06 3.10
N SER A 238 29.71 -23.03 2.83
CA SER A 238 31.11 -23.02 3.20
C SER A 238 31.95 -23.34 1.96
N ALA A 239 33.14 -22.78 1.87
CA ALA A 239 34.12 -23.14 0.86
C ALA A 239 35.28 -23.88 1.54
N LYS A 240 35.81 -24.92 0.89
CA LYS A 240 37.06 -25.56 1.29
C LYS A 240 38.07 -25.46 0.16
N GLU A 241 39.30 -25.10 0.51
CA GLU A 241 40.45 -25.16 -0.39
C GLU A 241 41.05 -26.57 -0.36
N LYS A 242 41.52 -27.00 -1.53
CA LYS A 242 42.33 -28.20 -1.75
C LYS A 242 43.33 -27.89 -2.86
N SER A 243 44.37 -28.71 -2.98
CA SER A 243 45.41 -28.61 -4.02
C SER A 243 44.86 -28.60 -5.46
N SER A 244 43.65 -29.13 -5.68
CA SER A 244 42.95 -29.19 -6.97
C SER A 244 41.92 -28.06 -7.18
N GLY A 245 41.94 -27.01 -6.35
CA GLY A 245 41.01 -25.87 -6.39
C GLY A 245 39.93 -25.85 -5.29
N GLN A 246 39.16 -24.76 -5.25
CA GLN A 246 38.12 -24.52 -4.24
C GLN A 246 36.83 -25.28 -4.58
N TYR A 247 36.24 -26.00 -3.62
CA TYR A 247 34.92 -26.61 -3.78
C TYR A 247 33.95 -26.10 -2.71
N GLY A 248 32.73 -25.79 -3.14
CA GLY A 248 31.66 -25.34 -2.28
C GLY A 248 30.96 -26.49 -1.57
N ILE A 249 30.49 -26.22 -0.36
CA ILE A 249 29.77 -27.12 0.52
C ILE A 249 28.48 -26.42 0.94
N VAL A 250 27.35 -27.13 0.86
CA VAL A 250 26.15 -26.75 1.61
C VAL A 250 26.15 -27.50 2.93
N ALA A 251 25.95 -26.79 4.03
CA ALA A 251 25.96 -27.33 5.37
C ALA A 251 24.72 -26.87 6.13
N PHE A 252 24.34 -27.65 7.13
CA PHE A 252 23.23 -27.38 8.04
C PHE A 252 23.71 -27.66 9.45
N ALA A 253 23.51 -26.71 10.37
CA ALA A 253 23.91 -26.85 11.75
C ALA A 253 22.67 -27.11 12.62
N PHE A 254 22.61 -28.24 13.30
CA PHE A 254 21.56 -28.56 14.27
C PHE A 254 22.20 -28.79 15.64
N ASN A 255 21.38 -28.79 16.69
CA ASN A 255 21.83 -29.35 17.96
C ASN A 255 22.01 -30.88 17.80
N LYS A 256 23.06 -31.45 18.39
CA LYS A 256 23.35 -32.90 18.30
C LYS A 256 22.19 -33.79 18.79
N ASN A 257 21.33 -33.27 19.67
CA ASN A 257 20.18 -33.98 20.21
C ASN A 257 18.97 -33.99 19.25
N GLU A 258 18.99 -33.21 18.16
CA GLU A 258 17.92 -33.14 17.15
C GLU A 258 18.04 -34.26 16.10
N THR A 259 18.31 -35.47 16.58
CA THR A 259 18.65 -36.66 15.77
C THR A 259 17.59 -36.97 14.70
N ASN A 260 16.31 -36.75 15.03
CA ASN A 260 15.19 -36.94 14.10
C ASN A 260 15.26 -35.97 12.90
N TYR A 261 15.57 -34.69 13.13
CA TYR A 261 15.67 -33.69 12.06
C TYR A 261 16.92 -33.94 11.21
N ILE A 262 18.03 -34.32 11.84
CA ILE A 262 19.28 -34.68 11.16
C ILE A 262 19.05 -35.88 10.25
N LYS A 263 18.44 -36.97 10.75
CA LYS A 263 18.12 -38.17 9.96
C LYS A 263 17.18 -37.85 8.80
N GLU A 264 16.16 -37.05 9.05
CA GLU A 264 15.23 -36.59 8.01
C GLU A 264 15.96 -35.78 6.92
N LEU A 265 16.78 -34.79 7.31
CA LEU A 265 17.58 -33.99 6.39
C LEU A 265 18.49 -34.87 5.51
N LYS A 266 19.20 -35.83 6.12
CA LYS A 266 20.10 -36.74 5.38
C LYS A 266 19.37 -37.50 4.28
N ASN A 267 18.19 -38.04 4.60
CA ASN A 267 17.36 -38.76 3.65
C ASN A 267 16.84 -37.84 2.53
N LEU A 268 16.41 -36.62 2.87
CA LEU A 268 15.95 -35.63 1.88
C LEU A 268 17.08 -35.22 0.92
N LEU A 269 18.29 -34.99 1.44
CA LEU A 269 19.47 -34.64 0.65
C LEU A 269 19.87 -35.79 -0.29
N LYS A 270 19.91 -37.03 0.21
CA LYS A 270 20.17 -38.22 -0.62
C LYS A 270 19.11 -38.36 -1.72
N LYS A 271 17.82 -38.21 -1.37
CA LYS A 271 16.71 -38.32 -2.32
C LYS A 271 16.79 -37.26 -3.42
N LYS A 272 17.14 -36.01 -3.09
CA LYS A 272 17.17 -34.91 -4.07
C LYS A 272 18.44 -34.91 -4.92
N PHE A 273 19.59 -35.22 -4.34
CA PHE A 273 20.89 -35.02 -4.99
C PHE A 273 21.65 -36.32 -5.30
N GLY A 274 21.10 -37.48 -4.94
CA GLY A 274 21.70 -38.80 -5.19
C GLY A 274 22.95 -39.11 -4.37
N LYS A 275 23.35 -38.22 -3.46
CA LYS A 275 24.58 -38.32 -2.68
C LYS A 275 24.27 -38.25 -1.19
N MET A 276 24.78 -39.23 -0.43
CA MET A 276 24.66 -39.23 1.02
C MET A 276 25.49 -38.07 1.59
N PRO A 277 24.91 -37.18 2.42
CA PRO A 277 25.66 -36.14 3.09
C PRO A 277 26.51 -36.72 4.23
N SER A 278 27.63 -36.07 4.49
CA SER A 278 28.48 -36.37 5.64
C SER A 278 27.98 -35.63 6.87
N GLU A 279 28.33 -36.14 8.06
CA GLU A 279 28.05 -35.49 9.33
C GLU A 279 29.36 -35.30 10.10
N ARG A 280 29.48 -34.18 10.80
CA ARG A 280 30.53 -33.98 11.81
C ARG A 280 29.90 -33.37 13.06
N ILE A 281 30.32 -33.85 14.23
CA ILE A 281 29.85 -33.34 15.51
C ILE A 281 30.98 -32.52 16.13
N ARG A 282 30.65 -31.32 16.63
CA ARG A 282 31.56 -30.45 17.38
C ARG A 282 30.78 -29.90 18.58
N ASP A 283 31.24 -30.21 19.78
CA ASP A 283 30.58 -29.85 21.05
C ASP A 283 29.10 -30.29 21.11
N ASN A 284 28.19 -29.32 20.98
CA ASN A 284 26.74 -29.51 20.99
C ASN A 284 26.10 -29.35 19.60
N VAL A 285 26.91 -29.14 18.56
CA VAL A 285 26.45 -28.94 17.19
C VAL A 285 26.72 -30.19 16.37
N SER A 286 25.69 -30.72 15.71
CA SER A 286 25.86 -31.65 14.60
C SER A 286 25.72 -30.87 13.29
N GLU A 287 26.77 -30.95 12.47
CA GLU A 287 26.76 -30.37 11.15
C GLU A 287 26.63 -31.44 10.07
N THR A 288 25.52 -31.41 9.34
CA THR A 288 25.29 -32.23 8.15
C THR A 288 25.67 -31.43 6.92
N TYR A 289 26.56 -31.97 6.08
CA TYR A 289 27.08 -31.24 4.92
C TYR A 289 27.20 -32.09 3.65
N LEU A 290 27.05 -31.41 2.51
CA LEU A 290 27.06 -32.02 1.18
C LEU A 290 27.94 -31.23 0.23
N CYS A 291 29.01 -31.86 -0.26
CA CYS A 291 29.84 -31.33 -1.34
C CYS A 291 29.15 -31.59 -2.69
N SER A 292 28.36 -30.63 -3.17
CA SER A 292 27.62 -30.72 -4.42
C SER A 292 27.35 -29.34 -5.04
N ARG A 293 27.88 -29.10 -6.24
CA ARG A 293 27.59 -27.88 -7.03
C ARG A 293 26.09 -27.77 -7.36
N LYS A 294 25.41 -28.90 -7.61
CA LYS A 294 23.96 -28.96 -7.87
C LYS A 294 23.17 -28.45 -6.65
N ALA A 295 23.58 -28.86 -5.44
CA ALA A 295 22.93 -28.43 -4.20
C ALA A 295 23.11 -26.93 -3.94
N ILE A 296 24.33 -26.41 -4.13
CA ILE A 296 24.60 -24.97 -3.96
C ILE A 296 23.76 -24.15 -4.93
N ARG A 297 23.73 -24.52 -6.22
CA ARG A 297 22.91 -23.82 -7.22
C ARG A 297 21.43 -23.84 -6.85
N PHE A 298 20.92 -24.97 -6.37
CA PHE A 298 19.54 -25.12 -5.92
C PHE A 298 19.20 -24.18 -4.76
N PHE A 299 19.95 -24.25 -3.65
CA PHE A 299 19.67 -23.42 -2.48
C PHE A 299 19.93 -21.93 -2.76
N ASN A 300 20.98 -21.59 -3.51
CA ASN A 300 21.27 -20.19 -3.82
C ASN A 300 20.18 -19.57 -4.69
N ARG A 301 19.66 -20.32 -5.68
CA ARG A 301 18.55 -19.88 -6.55
C ARG A 301 17.31 -19.54 -5.73
N TYR A 302 16.91 -20.44 -4.84
CA TYR A 302 15.62 -20.31 -4.15
C TYR A 302 15.69 -19.50 -2.86
N CYS A 303 16.83 -19.52 -2.17
CA CYS A 303 16.97 -19.00 -0.82
C CYS A 303 18.08 -17.96 -0.64
N GLY A 304 18.96 -17.77 -1.62
CA GLY A 304 20.16 -16.94 -1.49
C GLY A 304 21.25 -17.56 -0.59
N HIS A 305 22.28 -16.76 -0.28
CA HIS A 305 23.44 -17.13 0.54
C HIS A 305 23.62 -16.12 1.67
N MET A 306 24.35 -16.49 2.73
CA MET A 306 24.55 -15.69 3.96
C MET A 306 23.26 -15.39 4.75
N ALA A 307 23.34 -15.45 6.08
CA ALA A 307 22.17 -15.27 6.95
C ALA A 307 21.42 -13.94 6.72
N LYS A 308 22.15 -12.83 6.46
CA LYS A 308 21.56 -11.51 6.20
C LYS A 308 20.91 -11.38 4.82
N ASN A 309 21.33 -12.17 3.84
CA ASN A 309 20.84 -12.07 2.45
C ASN A 309 19.92 -13.24 2.07
N LYS A 310 19.60 -14.14 3.01
CA LYS A 310 18.56 -15.16 2.84
C LYS A 310 17.26 -14.48 2.41
N LYS A 311 16.57 -15.08 1.45
CA LYS A 311 15.31 -14.57 0.87
C LYS A 311 14.48 -15.73 0.37
N LEU A 312 13.26 -15.46 -0.05
CA LEU A 312 12.41 -16.40 -0.78
C LEU A 312 12.34 -15.95 -2.24
N HIS A 313 12.64 -16.88 -3.15
CA HIS A 313 12.41 -16.69 -4.57
C HIS A 313 10.91 -16.54 -4.88
N PRO A 314 10.50 -15.75 -5.89
CA PRO A 314 9.09 -15.48 -6.16
C PRO A 314 8.24 -16.75 -6.36
N ASP A 315 8.82 -17.76 -7.01
CA ASP A 315 8.23 -19.09 -7.15
C ASP A 315 7.69 -19.64 -5.83
N LEU A 316 8.43 -19.50 -4.71
CA LEU A 316 8.00 -20.01 -3.40
C LEU A 316 6.87 -19.18 -2.79
N ILE A 317 6.86 -17.87 -3.05
CA ILE A 317 5.87 -16.93 -2.53
C ILE A 317 4.52 -17.04 -3.24
N TYR A 318 4.49 -17.60 -4.44
CA TYR A 318 3.26 -17.88 -5.18
C TYR A 318 2.74 -19.30 -5.07
N LEU A 319 3.47 -20.20 -4.44
CA LEU A 319 2.98 -21.57 -4.27
C LEU A 319 1.58 -21.62 -3.62
N PRO A 320 0.80 -22.68 -3.95
CA PRO A 320 -0.42 -23.02 -3.23
C PRO A 320 -0.22 -23.04 -1.70
N LEU A 321 -1.28 -22.70 -0.96
CA LEU A 321 -1.20 -22.50 0.50
C LEU A 321 -0.70 -23.73 1.25
N ASN A 322 -1.01 -24.94 0.79
CA ASN A 322 -0.52 -26.20 1.37
C ASN A 322 1.00 -26.35 1.21
N LYS A 323 1.56 -26.06 0.04
CA LYS A 323 3.00 -26.09 -0.21
C LYS A 323 3.73 -25.02 0.62
N GLN A 324 3.18 -23.81 0.70
CA GLN A 324 3.72 -22.74 1.57
C GLN A 324 3.71 -23.14 3.04
N LYS A 325 2.65 -23.81 3.49
CA LYS A 325 2.55 -24.33 4.86
C LYS A 325 3.64 -25.36 5.15
N THR A 326 3.95 -26.25 4.20
CA THR A 326 5.07 -27.19 4.34
C THR A 326 6.40 -26.46 4.50
N LEU A 327 6.69 -25.48 3.66
CA LEU A 327 7.91 -24.66 3.75
C LEU A 327 8.02 -23.96 5.12
N LEU A 328 6.94 -23.29 5.57
CA LEU A 328 6.88 -22.60 6.86
C LEU A 328 7.06 -23.56 8.04
N ASN A 329 6.48 -24.75 7.98
CA ASN A 329 6.62 -25.76 9.04
C ASN A 329 8.07 -26.21 9.17
N TYR A 330 8.79 -26.41 8.06
CA TYR A 330 10.20 -26.85 8.11
C TYR A 330 11.15 -25.72 8.48
N TYR A 331 10.84 -24.47 8.12
CA TYR A 331 11.51 -23.31 8.70
C TYR A 331 11.36 -23.30 10.23
N PHE A 332 10.12 -23.48 10.72
CA PHE A 332 9.82 -23.49 12.14
C PHE A 332 10.45 -24.69 12.89
N LYS A 333 10.65 -25.84 12.24
CA LYS A 333 11.36 -26.98 12.85
C LYS A 333 12.81 -26.65 13.17
N GLY A 334 13.47 -25.80 12.37
CA GLY A 334 14.85 -25.38 12.64
C GLY A 334 14.92 -24.25 13.66
N ASP A 335 14.41 -23.07 13.30
CA ASP A 335 14.59 -21.84 14.09
C ASP A 335 13.29 -21.35 14.78
N GLY A 336 12.34 -22.27 14.99
CA GLY A 336 11.06 -21.98 15.60
C GLY A 336 11.01 -22.31 17.09
N HIS A 337 10.43 -21.39 17.86
CA HIS A 337 10.14 -21.57 19.27
C HIS A 337 8.63 -21.48 19.49
N LEU A 338 8.06 -22.51 20.13
CA LEU A 338 6.67 -22.50 20.57
C LEU A 338 6.61 -22.06 22.03
N TYR A 339 6.18 -20.82 22.25
CA TYR A 339 5.93 -20.32 23.60
C TYR A 339 4.55 -20.78 24.07
N LYS A 340 4.53 -21.67 25.06
CA LYS A 340 3.33 -22.12 25.78
C LYS A 340 3.29 -21.42 27.13
N ASP A 341 2.35 -20.50 27.34
CA ASP A 341 2.16 -19.88 28.65
C ASP A 341 1.44 -20.87 29.59
N LYS A 342 2.03 -21.17 30.74
CA LYS A 342 1.47 -22.09 31.75
C LYS A 342 0.24 -21.52 32.45
N ARG A 343 -0.03 -20.21 32.34
CA ARG A 343 -1.25 -19.59 32.88
C ARG A 343 -2.41 -19.86 31.91
N LYS A 344 -3.54 -20.39 32.41
CA LYS A 344 -4.76 -20.79 31.66
C LYS A 344 -5.37 -19.74 30.68
N ASN A 345 -4.80 -18.53 30.55
CA ASN A 345 -5.37 -17.39 29.84
C ASN A 345 -4.48 -16.73 28.76
N ARG A 346 -3.28 -17.25 28.45
CA ARG A 346 -2.42 -16.69 27.38
C ARG A 346 -2.14 -17.68 26.24
N GLN A 347 -1.75 -17.14 25.09
CA GLN A 347 -1.89 -17.75 23.76
C GLN A 347 -0.63 -18.50 23.36
N ASP A 348 -0.77 -19.68 22.73
CA ASP A 348 0.35 -20.35 22.05
C ASP A 348 0.90 -19.44 20.96
N GLN A 349 2.11 -18.95 21.17
CA GLN A 349 2.80 -18.04 20.26
C GLN A 349 3.90 -18.81 19.54
N LEU A 350 3.81 -18.81 18.21
CA LEU A 350 4.90 -19.29 17.37
C LEU A 350 5.83 -18.12 17.13
N ILE A 351 7.10 -18.32 17.45
CA ILE A 351 8.16 -17.33 17.33
C ILE A 351 9.21 -17.94 16.42
N MET A 352 9.73 -17.15 15.48
CA MET A 352 10.83 -17.54 14.62
C MET A 352 11.75 -16.34 14.41
N SER A 353 13.03 -16.57 14.17
CA SER A 353 14.02 -15.50 14.05
C SER A 353 14.66 -15.51 12.66
N THR A 354 15.27 -14.39 12.28
CA THR A 354 16.12 -14.33 11.09
C THR A 354 17.04 -13.11 11.14
N ALA A 355 18.23 -13.21 10.55
CA ALA A 355 19.11 -12.07 10.35
C ALA A 355 18.77 -11.26 9.09
N SER A 356 17.88 -11.76 8.22
CA SER A 356 17.48 -11.11 6.97
C SER A 356 16.21 -10.30 7.15
N GLU A 357 16.32 -8.98 6.95
CA GLU A 357 15.18 -8.06 6.98
C GLU A 357 14.13 -8.44 5.94
N LYS A 358 14.61 -8.75 4.74
CA LYS A 358 13.80 -9.17 3.60
C LYS A 358 13.05 -10.47 3.89
N LEU A 359 13.75 -11.48 4.41
CA LEU A 359 13.10 -12.74 4.76
C LEU A 359 12.05 -12.55 5.87
N SER A 360 12.28 -11.65 6.83
CA SER A 360 11.31 -11.37 7.89
C SER A 360 9.97 -10.85 7.35
N LEU A 361 10.02 -9.95 6.36
CA LEU A 361 8.83 -9.43 5.68
C LEU A 361 8.17 -10.49 4.79
N GLN A 362 8.96 -11.30 4.08
CA GLN A 362 8.44 -12.41 3.27
C GLN A 362 7.78 -13.50 4.13
N LEU A 363 8.32 -13.80 5.31
CA LEU A 363 7.71 -14.70 6.28
C LEU A 363 6.38 -14.13 6.79
N GLN A 364 6.32 -12.84 7.15
CA GLN A 364 5.07 -12.18 7.53
C GLN A 364 4.03 -12.26 6.40
N GLN A 365 4.44 -12.07 5.15
CA GLN A 365 3.58 -12.18 3.97
C GLN A 365 3.04 -13.60 3.76
N LEU A 366 3.89 -14.64 3.89
CA LEU A 366 3.45 -16.03 3.83
C LEU A 366 2.48 -16.37 4.95
N ILE A 367 2.76 -15.94 6.19
CA ILE A 367 1.89 -16.18 7.35
C ILE A 367 0.53 -15.47 7.18
N ALA A 368 0.53 -14.26 6.63
CA ALA A 368 -0.69 -13.52 6.27
C ALA A 368 -1.56 -14.30 5.25
N ARG A 369 -0.94 -14.92 4.24
CA ARG A 369 -1.64 -15.80 3.29
C ARG A 369 -2.24 -17.03 3.95
N GLN A 370 -1.59 -17.58 4.98
CA GLN A 370 -2.14 -18.66 5.81
C GLN A 370 -3.29 -18.21 6.73
N GLY A 371 -3.63 -16.92 6.73
CA GLY A 371 -4.74 -16.37 7.48
C GLY A 371 -4.39 -15.92 8.90
N PHE A 372 -3.11 -15.74 9.21
CA PHE A 372 -2.64 -15.19 10.48
C PHE A 372 -1.85 -13.91 10.26
N PHE A 373 -2.02 -12.90 11.11
CA PHE A 373 -1.15 -11.72 11.07
C PHE A 373 0.08 -11.98 11.94
N ALA A 374 1.28 -11.85 11.37
CA ALA A 374 2.53 -11.94 12.12
C ALA A 374 3.06 -10.56 12.49
N THR A 375 3.55 -10.44 13.72
CA THR A 375 4.32 -9.31 14.22
C THR A 375 5.80 -9.47 13.87
N ILE A 376 6.46 -8.39 13.48
CA ILE A 376 7.91 -8.34 13.35
C ILE A 376 8.49 -7.40 14.41
N SER A 377 9.51 -7.88 15.13
CA SER A 377 10.28 -7.10 16.10
C SER A 377 11.76 -7.09 15.73
N LYS A 378 12.34 -5.90 15.58
CA LYS A 378 13.78 -5.72 15.37
C LYS A 378 14.48 -5.71 16.73
N ARG A 379 15.42 -6.62 16.94
CA ARG A 379 16.25 -6.73 18.15
C ARG A 379 17.72 -6.53 17.77
N LYS A 380 18.43 -5.69 18.50
CA LYS A 380 19.90 -5.65 18.45
C LYS A 380 20.42 -6.48 19.62
N THR A 381 21.23 -7.50 19.34
CA THR A 381 21.90 -8.24 20.42
C THR A 381 22.99 -7.37 21.02
N VAL A 382 23.23 -7.47 22.32
CA VAL A 382 24.40 -6.84 22.95
C VAL A 382 25.63 -7.68 22.57
N PRO A 383 26.81 -7.07 22.31
CA PRO A 383 28.03 -7.85 22.16
C PRO A 383 28.24 -8.73 23.40
N SER A 384 28.63 -9.98 23.18
CA SER A 384 28.84 -10.93 24.28
C SER A 384 30.09 -11.75 24.01
N ASN A 385 30.81 -12.12 25.07
CA ASN A 385 31.92 -13.07 24.96
C ASN A 385 31.40 -14.47 25.27
N ILE A 386 31.54 -15.40 24.32
CA ILE A 386 31.19 -16.81 24.52
C ILE A 386 32.44 -17.64 24.25
N ASN A 387 32.92 -18.36 25.27
CA ASN A 387 34.13 -19.20 25.21
C ASN A 387 35.35 -18.46 24.64
N GLY A 388 35.60 -17.23 25.10
CA GLY A 388 36.74 -16.41 24.65
C GLY A 388 36.56 -15.76 23.27
N ARG A 389 35.45 -16.03 22.57
CA ARG A 389 35.12 -15.41 21.28
C ARG A 389 34.17 -14.23 21.46
N LEU A 390 34.61 -13.05 21.02
CA LEU A 390 33.73 -11.89 20.90
C LEU A 390 32.66 -12.15 19.83
N ILE A 391 31.40 -12.18 20.27
CA ILE A 391 30.24 -12.18 19.39
C ILE A 391 29.79 -10.72 19.24
N PRO A 392 29.96 -10.10 18.06
CA PRO A 392 29.57 -8.72 17.88
C PRO A 392 28.04 -8.58 17.94
N SER A 393 27.59 -7.37 18.27
CA SER A 393 26.17 -7.00 18.17
C SER A 393 25.67 -7.30 16.76
N LYS A 394 24.58 -8.07 16.66
CA LYS A 394 23.91 -8.37 15.40
C LYS A 394 22.44 -7.96 15.51
N THR A 395 21.93 -7.42 14.41
CA THR A 395 20.50 -7.19 14.27
C THR A 395 19.82 -8.50 13.90
N CYS A 396 18.76 -8.83 14.62
CA CYS A 396 17.90 -9.98 14.38
C CYS A 396 16.44 -9.51 14.30
N TYR A 397 15.67 -10.15 13.43
CA TYR A 397 14.24 -9.91 13.23
C TYR A 397 13.47 -11.11 13.77
N VAL A 398 12.62 -10.86 14.76
CA VAL A 398 11.76 -11.86 15.38
C VAL A 398 10.38 -11.74 14.77
N VAL A 399 9.94 -12.78 14.06
CA VAL A 399 8.60 -12.91 13.49
C VAL A 399 7.77 -13.77 14.42
N SER A 400 6.59 -13.29 14.84
CA SER A 400 5.74 -14.06 15.75
C SER A 400 4.26 -13.93 15.43
N TYR A 401 3.50 -15.00 15.65
CA TYR A 401 2.05 -15.00 15.45
C TYR A 401 1.36 -15.99 16.38
N ILE A 402 0.05 -15.80 16.56
CA ILE A 402 -0.79 -16.68 17.36
C ILE A 402 -1.59 -17.61 16.45
N LYS A 403 -1.59 -18.91 16.74
CA LYS A 403 -2.30 -19.94 15.96
C LYS A 403 -3.75 -20.19 16.42
N SER A 404 -4.10 -19.81 17.65
CA SER A 404 -5.41 -20.12 18.24
C SER A 404 -6.55 -19.31 17.63
N LYS A 405 -7.62 -20.00 17.19
CA LYS A 405 -8.88 -19.39 16.75
C LYS A 405 -9.78 -18.93 17.92
N LYS A 406 -9.49 -19.35 19.16
CA LYS A 406 -10.41 -19.21 20.31
C LYS A 406 -10.36 -17.85 21.05
N LYS A 407 -9.27 -17.06 20.95
CA LYS A 407 -9.13 -15.76 21.68
C LYS A 407 -8.41 -14.67 20.85
N LYS A 408 -8.67 -13.39 21.19
CA LYS A 408 -8.55 -12.18 20.33
C LYS A 408 -7.10 -11.76 20.03
N SER A 409 -6.66 -11.87 18.76
CA SER A 409 -5.55 -11.05 18.21
C SER A 409 -5.97 -9.57 18.14
N PHE A 410 -5.02 -8.64 18.28
CA PHE A 410 -5.28 -7.22 18.05
C PHE A 410 -5.51 -6.91 16.56
N ALA A 411 -4.79 -7.59 15.67
CA ALA A 411 -5.10 -7.55 14.25
C ALA A 411 -6.34 -8.41 13.97
N LYS A 412 -7.31 -7.83 13.27
CA LYS A 412 -8.56 -8.52 12.90
C LYS A 412 -8.51 -8.91 11.44
N LYS A 413 -8.74 -10.18 11.15
CA LYS A 413 -8.90 -10.64 9.78
C LYS A 413 -10.30 -10.22 9.30
N SER A 414 -10.36 -9.48 8.19
CA SER A 414 -11.61 -9.24 7.47
C SER A 414 -11.45 -9.73 6.04
N ARG A 415 -12.34 -10.65 5.62
CA ARG A 415 -12.34 -11.29 4.29
C ARG A 415 -10.92 -11.72 3.85
N ASN A 416 -10.24 -10.86 3.09
CA ASN A 416 -8.95 -11.09 2.47
C ASN A 416 -7.85 -10.08 2.89
N TYR A 417 -8.02 -9.31 3.97
CA TYR A 417 -7.02 -8.40 4.54
C TYR A 417 -7.03 -8.44 6.08
N PHE A 418 -6.06 -7.77 6.71
CA PHE A 418 -6.01 -7.58 8.15
C PHE A 418 -6.17 -6.11 8.52
N LEU A 419 -6.94 -5.85 9.57
CA LEU A 419 -7.11 -4.56 10.20
C LEU A 419 -6.18 -4.48 11.40
N VAL A 420 -5.20 -3.58 11.35
CA VAL A 420 -4.15 -3.45 12.35
C VAL A 420 -4.29 -2.11 13.07
N PRO A 421 -4.52 -2.08 14.39
CA PRO A 421 -4.71 -0.82 15.10
C PRO A 421 -3.41 0.00 15.16
N ILE A 422 -3.55 1.32 15.06
CA ILE A 422 -2.48 2.30 15.25
C ILE A 422 -2.24 2.48 16.75
N GLN A 423 -0.98 2.41 17.19
CA GLN A 423 -0.60 2.72 18.56
C GLN A 423 -0.35 4.21 18.77
N SER A 424 0.41 4.81 17.87
CA SER A 424 0.77 6.23 17.95
C SER A 424 1.11 6.78 16.58
N ILE A 425 0.98 8.09 16.46
CA ILE A 425 1.38 8.87 15.30
C ILE A 425 2.32 9.96 15.83
N ILE A 426 3.52 10.05 15.26
CA ILE A 426 4.53 11.04 15.66
C ILE A 426 4.74 11.98 14.49
N LYS A 427 4.59 13.28 14.73
CA LYS A 427 4.92 14.35 13.78
C LYS A 427 6.36 14.79 14.05
N GLU A 428 7.26 14.56 13.12
CA GLU A 428 8.70 14.86 13.25
C GLU A 428 9.09 15.89 12.17
N LYS A 429 9.85 16.93 12.56
CA LYS A 429 10.45 17.86 11.57
C LYS A 429 11.39 17.09 10.66
N TYR A 430 11.34 17.38 9.36
CA TYR A 430 12.16 16.73 8.35
C TYR A 430 12.57 17.72 7.27
N ASN A 431 13.88 17.73 7.00
CA ASN A 431 14.47 18.43 5.87
C ASN A 431 15.26 17.40 5.05
N GLY A 432 14.75 17.05 3.88
CA GLY A 432 15.34 15.99 3.06
C GLY A 432 14.49 15.61 1.87
N TYR A 433 14.92 14.57 1.16
CA TYR A 433 14.20 14.07 0.00
C TYR A 433 13.03 13.17 0.40
N VAL A 434 11.91 13.42 -0.24
CA VAL A 434 10.77 12.52 -0.27
C VAL A 434 10.54 12.04 -1.69
N TYR A 435 10.04 10.81 -1.78
CA TYR A 435 9.91 10.08 -3.03
C TYR A 435 8.46 9.74 -3.26
N ASN A 436 8.07 9.71 -4.52
CA ASN A 436 6.77 9.26 -4.94
C ASN A 436 6.91 8.53 -6.28
N PHE A 437 5.88 7.81 -6.68
CA PHE A 437 5.84 7.14 -7.97
C PHE A 437 4.40 6.92 -8.37
N GLU A 438 4.14 6.51 -9.59
CA GLU A 438 2.80 6.29 -10.08
C GLU A 438 2.56 4.85 -10.44
N VAL A 439 1.32 4.40 -10.20
CA VAL A 439 0.92 3.03 -10.44
C VAL A 439 -0.04 2.97 -11.62
N GLY A 440 0.31 2.17 -12.62
CA GLY A 440 -0.52 1.84 -13.78
C GLY A 440 -1.74 1.00 -13.41
N GLY A 441 -2.66 0.83 -14.37
CA GLY A 441 -3.86 0.02 -14.17
C GLY A 441 -5.01 0.74 -13.45
N LYS A 442 -6.04 -0.04 -13.06
CA LYS A 442 -7.31 0.45 -12.48
C LYS A 442 -7.16 0.97 -11.05
N ASN A 443 -6.28 0.36 -10.26
CA ASN A 443 -6.08 0.70 -8.86
C ASN A 443 -4.81 1.56 -8.71
N LYS A 444 -4.97 2.86 -8.38
CA LYS A 444 -3.86 3.82 -8.25
C LYS A 444 -3.21 3.79 -6.87
N SER A 445 -2.94 2.58 -6.42
CA SER A 445 -2.57 2.29 -5.04
C SER A 445 -1.43 1.30 -5.01
N TYR A 446 -0.75 1.23 -3.88
CA TYR A 446 0.32 0.28 -3.66
C TYR A 446 0.44 -0.09 -2.19
N LEU A 447 1.33 -1.03 -1.88
CA LEU A 447 1.57 -1.51 -0.53
C LEU A 447 2.94 -1.07 -0.02
N ILE A 448 3.01 -0.52 1.19
CA ILE A 448 4.27 -0.27 1.92
C ILE A 448 4.36 -1.26 3.07
N LYS A 449 5.33 -2.17 3.02
CA LYS A 449 5.46 -3.27 4.00
C LYS A 449 4.12 -3.98 4.27
N GLY A 450 3.32 -4.17 3.20
CA GLY A 450 1.98 -4.76 3.24
C GLY A 450 0.82 -3.81 3.58
N PHE A 451 1.04 -2.57 4.02
CA PHE A 451 -0.04 -1.61 4.27
C PHE A 451 -0.44 -0.84 3.02
N ALA A 452 -1.76 -0.69 2.79
CA ALA A 452 -2.29 -0.08 1.58
C ALA A 452 -2.29 1.46 1.62
N VAL A 453 -1.72 2.05 0.58
CA VAL A 453 -1.58 3.50 0.36
C VAL A 453 -1.91 3.88 -1.10
N HIS A 454 -2.06 5.16 -1.42
CA HIS A 454 -2.54 5.66 -2.72
C HIS A 454 -1.62 6.71 -3.36
N ASN A 455 -1.66 6.85 -4.69
CA ASN A 455 -1.04 7.92 -5.49
C ASN A 455 -2.09 8.53 -6.45
N CYS A 456 -2.12 9.85 -6.66
CA CYS A 456 -3.04 10.45 -7.64
C CYS A 456 -2.38 11.46 -8.61
N ALA A 457 -2.12 10.97 -9.83
CA ALA A 457 -1.61 11.69 -11.00
C ALA A 457 -2.63 12.66 -11.61
N SER A 458 -3.87 12.19 -11.71
CA SER A 458 -4.90 12.83 -12.52
C SER A 458 -5.45 14.08 -11.84
N ALA A 459 -5.42 14.13 -10.50
CA ALA A 459 -5.70 15.33 -9.72
C ALA A 459 -4.64 16.42 -9.96
N LEU A 460 -3.35 16.06 -10.13
CA LEU A 460 -2.28 17.01 -10.42
C LEU A 460 -2.53 17.69 -11.78
N ALA A 461 -2.75 16.91 -12.83
CA ALA A 461 -2.95 17.44 -14.18
C ALA A 461 -4.24 18.26 -14.31
N SER A 462 -5.35 17.79 -13.72
CA SER A 462 -6.64 18.50 -13.76
C SER A 462 -6.57 19.83 -13.01
N THR A 463 -5.93 19.85 -11.85
CA THR A 463 -5.85 21.09 -11.06
C THR A 463 -4.81 22.04 -11.61
N SER A 464 -3.72 21.53 -12.19
CA SER A 464 -2.81 22.38 -12.97
C SER A 464 -3.50 23.02 -14.18
N MET A 465 -4.44 22.33 -14.83
CA MET A 465 -5.18 22.94 -15.95
C MET A 465 -6.22 23.94 -15.44
N LEU A 466 -6.98 23.58 -14.40
CA LEU A 466 -7.94 24.46 -13.76
C LEU A 466 -7.28 25.77 -13.30
N SER A 467 -6.09 25.70 -12.71
CA SER A 467 -5.36 26.90 -12.27
C SER A 467 -5.02 27.81 -13.43
N VAL A 468 -4.61 27.25 -14.58
CA VAL A 468 -4.36 28.04 -15.79
C VAL A 468 -5.65 28.63 -16.34
N MET A 469 -6.72 27.84 -16.47
CA MET A 469 -8.01 28.33 -16.98
C MET A 469 -8.56 29.51 -16.19
N VAL A 470 -8.40 29.49 -14.86
CA VAL A 470 -8.93 30.55 -13.98
C VAL A 470 -8.05 31.80 -13.98
N THR A 471 -6.75 31.68 -14.26
CA THR A 471 -5.80 32.81 -14.19
C THR A 471 -5.34 33.34 -15.56
N GLU A 472 -5.57 32.61 -16.65
CA GLU A 472 -5.19 33.07 -18.00
C GLU A 472 -5.96 34.35 -18.39
N ASN A 473 -5.39 35.13 -19.32
CA ASN A 473 -6.00 36.36 -19.85
C ASN A 473 -6.36 37.43 -18.78
N GLY A 474 -5.57 37.54 -17.71
CA GLY A 474 -5.77 38.54 -16.65
C GLY A 474 -6.85 38.16 -15.63
N GLY A 475 -7.19 36.88 -15.53
CA GLY A 475 -8.08 36.34 -14.50
C GLY A 475 -9.53 36.20 -14.92
N MET A 476 -10.19 35.19 -14.35
CA MET A 476 -11.59 34.86 -14.60
C MET A 476 -12.50 35.53 -13.57
N LYS A 477 -13.65 36.06 -14.00
CA LYS A 477 -14.68 36.58 -13.08
C LYS A 477 -15.16 35.49 -12.13
N ILE A 478 -15.39 35.83 -10.87
CA ILE A 478 -15.77 34.85 -9.84
C ILE A 478 -17.06 34.10 -10.23
N ASP A 479 -18.05 34.82 -10.78
CA ASP A 479 -19.31 34.21 -11.20
C ASP A 479 -19.13 33.20 -12.36
N ASP A 480 -18.12 33.40 -13.21
CA ASP A 480 -17.81 32.47 -14.29
C ASP A 480 -16.97 31.29 -13.80
N ALA A 481 -16.06 31.52 -12.85
CA ALA A 481 -15.33 30.47 -12.15
C ALA A 481 -16.29 29.52 -11.39
N LEU A 482 -17.40 30.02 -10.83
CA LEU A 482 -18.45 29.22 -10.20
C LEU A 482 -19.28 28.39 -11.19
N LYS A 483 -19.30 28.76 -12.48
CA LYS A 483 -19.98 28.01 -13.54
C LYS A 483 -19.11 26.92 -14.16
N LEU A 484 -17.79 26.95 -13.95
CA LEU A 484 -16.89 25.92 -14.44
C LEU A 484 -17.33 24.54 -13.97
N LYS A 485 -17.31 23.60 -14.90
CA LYS A 485 -17.63 22.19 -14.67
C LYS A 485 -16.37 21.34 -14.89
N PRO A 486 -16.31 20.14 -14.28
CA PRO A 486 -15.22 19.20 -14.51
C PRO A 486 -15.00 18.85 -16.00
N GLN A 487 -16.05 18.91 -16.83
CA GLN A 487 -16.02 18.73 -18.28
C GLN A 487 -15.16 19.78 -18.98
N ASP A 488 -15.23 21.05 -18.54
CA ASP A 488 -14.51 22.16 -19.17
C ASP A 488 -12.99 21.97 -19.01
N ILE A 489 -12.58 21.53 -17.82
CA ILE A 489 -11.18 21.17 -17.51
C ILE A 489 -10.70 20.02 -18.40
N ILE A 490 -11.55 19.02 -18.60
CA ILE A 490 -11.24 17.84 -19.42
C ILE A 490 -11.15 18.18 -20.90
N ALA A 491 -12.06 19.02 -21.39
CA ALA A 491 -12.04 19.52 -22.76
C ALA A 491 -10.73 20.29 -23.02
N ARG A 492 -10.33 21.17 -22.09
CA ARG A 492 -9.06 21.92 -22.17
C ARG A 492 -7.82 21.01 -22.14
N LEU A 493 -7.89 19.91 -21.41
CA LEU A 493 -6.86 18.86 -21.40
C LEU A 493 -6.86 17.99 -22.66
N GLY A 494 -7.80 18.14 -23.60
CA GLY A 494 -7.88 17.32 -24.80
C GLY A 494 -8.42 15.90 -24.57
N ASN A 495 -9.27 15.76 -23.54
CA ASN A 495 -9.84 14.52 -22.97
C ASN A 495 -8.96 13.77 -21.98
N LEU A 496 -9.63 13.26 -20.95
CA LEU A 496 -9.14 12.23 -20.03
C LEU A 496 -9.91 10.93 -20.32
N PRO A 497 -9.27 9.74 -20.20
CA PRO A 497 -9.99 8.48 -20.27
C PRO A 497 -11.21 8.48 -19.33
N SER A 498 -12.37 8.00 -19.78
CA SER A 498 -13.67 8.11 -19.09
C SER A 498 -13.68 7.71 -17.61
N ARG A 499 -12.73 6.86 -17.18
CA ARG A 499 -12.56 6.41 -15.79
C ARG A 499 -11.79 7.39 -14.88
N LYS A 500 -11.30 8.53 -15.41
CA LYS A 500 -10.47 9.53 -14.72
C LYS A 500 -11.15 10.89 -14.55
N PHE A 501 -12.44 10.97 -14.91
CA PHE A 501 -13.28 12.17 -14.76
C PHE A 501 -13.38 12.65 -13.31
N HIS A 502 -13.44 11.73 -12.34
CA HIS A 502 -13.59 12.09 -10.93
C HIS A 502 -12.44 12.93 -10.34
N CYS A 503 -11.28 13.00 -11.00
CA CYS A 503 -10.14 13.77 -10.53
C CYS A 503 -10.29 15.29 -10.77
N SER A 504 -11.03 15.71 -11.81
CA SER A 504 -11.35 17.13 -12.04
C SER A 504 -12.43 17.65 -11.08
N VAL A 505 -13.25 16.77 -10.52
CA VAL A 505 -14.24 17.10 -9.48
C VAL A 505 -13.56 17.57 -8.19
N LEU A 506 -12.35 17.07 -7.87
CA LEU A 506 -11.61 17.50 -6.68
C LEU A 506 -11.13 18.96 -6.80
N GLY A 507 -10.59 19.33 -7.98
CA GLY A 507 -10.17 20.71 -8.27
C GLY A 507 -11.35 21.69 -8.26
N ASP A 508 -12.46 21.34 -8.90
CA ASP A 508 -13.70 22.15 -8.91
C ASP A 508 -14.23 22.39 -7.48
N LYS A 509 -14.37 21.33 -6.67
CA LYS A 509 -14.80 21.45 -5.28
C LYS A 509 -13.83 22.30 -4.44
N ALA A 510 -12.52 22.16 -4.66
CA ALA A 510 -11.51 22.97 -3.98
C ALA A 510 -11.64 24.45 -4.33
N LEU A 511 -11.86 24.77 -5.62
CA LEU A 511 -12.05 26.14 -6.11
C LEU A 511 -13.33 26.77 -5.54
N ARG A 512 -14.46 26.06 -5.59
CA ARG A 512 -15.73 26.51 -4.98
C ARG A 512 -15.57 26.76 -3.48
N SER A 513 -14.87 25.86 -2.78
CA SER A 513 -14.57 26.04 -1.36
C SER A 513 -13.72 27.29 -1.11
N ALA A 514 -12.73 27.59 -1.97
CA ALA A 514 -11.88 28.77 -1.84
C ALA A 514 -12.66 30.06 -2.11
N ILE A 515 -13.52 30.07 -3.12
CA ILE A 515 -14.40 31.21 -3.44
C ILE A 515 -15.40 31.47 -2.29
N ASN A 516 -16.02 30.43 -1.75
CA ASN A 516 -16.91 30.57 -0.60
C ASN A 516 -16.17 31.09 0.65
N ASP A 517 -14.93 30.68 0.86
CA ASP A 517 -14.09 31.22 1.94
C ASP A 517 -13.77 32.71 1.71
N TYR A 518 -13.48 33.11 0.47
CA TYR A 518 -13.33 34.52 0.08
C TYR A 518 -14.58 35.33 0.41
N PHE A 519 -15.77 34.88 -0.01
CA PHE A 519 -17.03 35.56 0.29
C PHE A 519 -17.30 35.70 1.80
N ARG A 520 -16.90 34.72 2.61
CA ARG A 520 -16.98 34.84 4.07
C ARG A 520 -16.05 35.93 4.59
N ARG A 521 -14.79 35.93 4.14
CA ARG A 521 -13.77 36.90 4.57
C ARG A 521 -14.07 38.33 4.14
N SER A 522 -14.72 38.49 2.98
CA SER A 522 -15.10 39.80 2.43
C SER A 522 -16.48 40.30 2.89
N GLY A 523 -17.20 39.52 3.72
CA GLY A 523 -18.53 39.89 4.22
C GLY A 523 -19.67 39.70 3.21
N GLN A 524 -19.40 39.16 2.01
CA GLN A 524 -20.35 38.89 0.94
C GLN A 524 -21.15 37.59 1.18
N THR A 525 -21.74 37.47 2.36
CA THR A 525 -22.38 36.22 2.81
C THR A 525 -23.57 35.78 1.96
N ASN A 526 -24.22 36.73 1.27
CA ASN A 526 -25.30 36.49 0.32
C ASN A 526 -24.85 35.77 -0.97
N ARG A 527 -23.57 35.86 -1.34
CA ARG A 527 -23.00 35.17 -2.52
C ARG A 527 -22.51 33.76 -2.20
N ILE A 528 -22.49 33.38 -0.93
CA ILE A 528 -22.05 32.04 -0.52
C ILE A 528 -23.04 31.01 -1.04
N ILE A 529 -22.55 30.14 -1.93
CA ILE A 529 -23.30 28.97 -2.36
C ILE A 529 -23.04 27.87 -1.35
N VAL A 530 -23.89 27.78 -0.33
CA VAL A 530 -24.00 26.58 0.49
C VAL A 530 -24.85 25.60 -0.30
N GLU A 531 -24.23 24.56 -0.86
CA GLU A 531 -25.01 23.40 -1.29
C GLU A 531 -25.65 22.78 -0.03
N GLY A 532 -26.85 23.22 0.31
CA GLY A 532 -27.69 22.61 1.33
C GLY A 532 -28.06 21.21 0.87
N ALA A 533 -27.93 20.23 1.75
CA ALA A 533 -28.37 18.88 1.45
C ALA A 533 -29.89 18.82 1.64
N ARG A 534 -30.67 18.83 0.56
CA ARG A 534 -32.12 18.63 0.62
C ARG A 534 -32.37 17.16 0.94
N ILE A 535 -33.11 16.87 2.01
CA ILE A 535 -33.55 15.51 2.30
C ILE A 535 -34.57 15.11 1.23
N ILE A 536 -34.25 14.06 0.47
CA ILE A 536 -35.07 13.53 -0.62
C ILE A 536 -35.90 12.35 -0.13
N ASP A 537 -35.31 11.50 0.70
CA ASP A 537 -35.99 10.39 1.33
C ASP A 537 -35.90 10.52 2.87
N PRO A 538 -36.99 10.91 3.54
CA PRO A 538 -37.03 11.04 4.99
C PRO A 538 -36.81 9.72 5.74
N GLU A 539 -37.14 8.57 5.13
CA GLU A 539 -37.03 7.26 5.79
C GLU A 539 -35.59 6.76 5.80
N THR A 540 -34.92 6.85 4.65
CA THR A 540 -33.50 6.50 4.55
C THR A 540 -32.57 7.63 4.97
N LYS A 541 -33.14 8.82 5.22
CA LYS A 541 -32.41 10.08 5.42
C LYS A 541 -31.46 10.41 4.28
N THR A 542 -31.80 9.93 3.07
CA THR A 542 -31.00 10.15 1.88
C THR A 542 -31.24 11.57 1.39
N THR A 543 -30.15 12.29 1.19
CA THR A 543 -30.13 13.64 0.65
C THR A 543 -29.87 13.64 -0.85
N ASP A 544 -30.16 14.76 -1.50
CA ASP A 544 -29.74 15.03 -2.87
C ASP A 544 -28.23 14.84 -3.07
N LYS A 545 -27.40 15.21 -2.08
CA LYS A 545 -25.95 14.95 -2.07
C LYS A 545 -25.57 13.49 -2.01
N ASP A 546 -26.31 12.67 -1.27
CA ASP A 546 -26.05 11.23 -1.24
C ASP A 546 -26.32 10.60 -2.61
N ILE A 547 -27.38 11.08 -3.30
CA ILE A 547 -27.72 10.69 -4.68
C ILE A 547 -26.63 11.17 -5.64
N GLU A 548 -26.17 12.41 -5.49
CA GLU A 548 -25.06 12.98 -6.26
C GLU A 548 -23.77 12.15 -6.11
N GLU A 549 -23.39 11.80 -4.88
CA GLU A 549 -22.22 10.98 -4.58
C GLU A 549 -22.37 9.57 -5.17
N ALA A 550 -23.57 8.97 -5.08
CA ALA A 550 -23.83 7.67 -5.67
C ALA A 550 -23.60 7.66 -7.19
N ILE A 551 -24.01 8.73 -7.88
CA ILE A 551 -23.85 8.92 -9.33
C ILE A 551 -22.39 9.18 -9.69
N LEU A 552 -21.67 10.03 -8.94
CA LEU A 552 -20.23 10.25 -9.10
C LEU A 552 -19.42 8.96 -8.95
N GLU A 553 -19.87 8.05 -8.09
CA GLU A 553 -19.30 6.73 -7.90
C GLU A 553 -19.81 5.68 -8.94
N GLY A 554 -20.56 6.09 -9.97
CA GLY A 554 -20.93 5.29 -11.14
C GLY A 554 -22.31 4.63 -11.10
N ALA A 555 -23.20 5.02 -10.18
CA ALA A 555 -24.60 4.57 -10.20
C ALA A 555 -25.43 5.45 -11.15
N LEU A 556 -25.60 5.01 -12.41
CA LEU A 556 -26.21 5.85 -13.46
C LEU A 556 -27.68 5.52 -13.74
N THR A 557 -28.23 4.52 -13.05
CA THR A 557 -29.61 4.06 -13.17
C THR A 557 -30.31 4.13 -11.82
N LEU A 558 -31.64 4.21 -11.83
CA LEU A 558 -32.43 4.14 -10.60
C LEU A 558 -32.08 2.88 -9.81
N GLU A 559 -32.02 1.72 -10.46
CA GLU A 559 -31.63 0.45 -9.80
C GLU A 559 -30.26 0.53 -9.12
N ASP A 560 -29.27 1.13 -9.77
CA ASP A 560 -27.93 1.27 -9.18
C ASP A 560 -27.95 2.19 -7.96
N VAL A 561 -28.70 3.29 -8.02
CA VAL A 561 -28.82 4.26 -6.91
C VAL A 561 -29.62 3.66 -5.76
N GLN A 562 -30.72 2.96 -6.04
CA GLN A 562 -31.51 2.23 -5.04
C GLN A 562 -30.70 1.12 -4.37
N LYS A 563 -29.91 0.36 -5.14
CA LYS A 563 -29.02 -0.68 -4.59
C LYS A 563 -27.99 -0.13 -3.62
N LYS A 564 -27.61 1.14 -3.80
CA LYS A 564 -26.54 1.80 -3.05
C LYS A 564 -27.03 2.57 -1.84
N LEU A 565 -28.06 3.37 -2.00
CA LEU A 565 -28.59 4.28 -0.99
C LEU A 565 -29.86 3.74 -0.32
N LYS A 566 -30.48 2.70 -0.89
CA LYS A 566 -31.80 2.17 -0.51
C LYS A 566 -32.95 3.18 -0.64
N VAL A 567 -32.68 4.32 -1.26
CA VAL A 567 -33.63 5.41 -1.50
C VAL A 567 -34.82 4.90 -2.31
N GLY A 568 -36.04 5.25 -1.91
CA GLY A 568 -37.25 4.89 -2.65
C GLY A 568 -37.63 3.40 -2.66
N ILE A 569 -36.94 2.54 -1.88
CA ILE A 569 -37.32 1.12 -1.71
C ILE A 569 -38.54 1.00 -0.78
N SER A 570 -38.47 1.68 0.35
CA SER A 570 -39.52 1.67 1.38
C SER A 570 -40.61 2.72 1.07
N ASN A 571 -40.19 3.93 0.68
CA ASN A 571 -41.09 5.01 0.29
C ASN A 571 -41.05 5.26 -1.22
N LYS A 572 -41.92 4.58 -1.98
CA LYS A 572 -41.95 4.73 -3.45
C LYS A 572 -42.33 6.13 -3.94
N ALA A 573 -42.91 6.99 -3.11
CA ALA A 573 -43.33 8.33 -3.50
C ALA A 573 -42.15 9.27 -3.84
N VAL A 574 -40.94 8.96 -3.37
CA VAL A 574 -39.74 9.76 -3.65
C VAL A 574 -39.05 9.38 -4.97
N ILE A 575 -39.46 8.28 -5.61
CA ILE A 575 -38.83 7.77 -6.85
C ILE A 575 -38.77 8.82 -7.96
N PRO A 576 -39.84 9.58 -8.27
CA PRO A 576 -39.78 10.60 -9.33
C PRO A 576 -38.72 11.68 -9.06
N ALA A 577 -38.62 12.14 -7.81
CA ALA A 577 -37.61 13.11 -7.40
C ALA A 577 -36.18 12.54 -7.47
N VAL A 578 -36.02 11.25 -7.15
CA VAL A 578 -34.74 10.54 -7.29
C VAL A 578 -34.36 10.40 -8.77
N GLU A 579 -35.30 10.02 -9.65
CA GLU A 579 -35.05 9.90 -11.09
C GLU A 579 -34.71 11.25 -11.73
N GLU A 580 -35.39 12.32 -11.31
CA GLU A 580 -35.09 13.69 -11.74
C GLU A 580 -33.69 14.11 -11.29
N LEU A 581 -33.30 13.83 -10.05
CA LEU A 581 -31.94 14.08 -9.56
C LEU A 581 -30.91 13.20 -10.27
N ILE A 582 -31.24 11.94 -10.57
CA ILE A 582 -30.37 11.07 -11.36
C ILE A 582 -30.13 11.66 -12.74
N ARG A 583 -31.20 12.10 -13.41
CA ARG A 583 -31.10 12.73 -14.72
C ARG A 583 -30.29 14.03 -14.63
N PHE A 584 -30.62 14.90 -13.69
CA PHE A 584 -29.93 16.16 -13.45
C PHE A 584 -28.43 15.97 -13.18
N TYR A 585 -28.06 15.07 -12.27
CA TYR A 585 -26.66 14.82 -11.94
C TYR A 585 -25.93 14.01 -13.01
N LYS A 586 -26.62 13.12 -13.72
CA LYS A 586 -26.07 12.43 -14.88
C LYS A 586 -25.74 13.42 -15.98
N GLU A 587 -26.62 14.37 -16.25
CA GLU A 587 -26.37 15.47 -17.19
C GLU A 587 -25.26 16.40 -16.67
N LYS A 588 -25.27 16.74 -15.37
CA LYS A 588 -24.25 17.57 -14.72
C LYS A 588 -22.85 16.97 -14.79
N TYR A 589 -22.70 15.65 -14.68
CA TYR A 589 -21.38 14.99 -14.54
C TYR A 589 -20.97 14.05 -15.68
N PHE A 590 -21.90 13.59 -16.51
CA PHE A 590 -21.64 12.55 -17.51
C PHE A 590 -22.14 12.89 -18.93
N GLY A 591 -23.00 13.90 -19.09
CA GLY A 591 -23.63 14.24 -20.37
C GLY A 591 -24.89 13.42 -20.59
#